data_AF-A0A1J5RAB6-F1
#
_entry.id   AF-A0A1J5RAB6-F1
#
_cell.length_a   1.000
_cell.length_b   1.000
_cell.length_c   1.000
_cell.angle_alpha   90.00
_cell.angle_beta   90.00
_cell.angle_gamma   90.00
#
_symmetry.space_group_name_H-M   'P 1'
#
loop_
_entity.id
_entity.type
_entity.pdbx_description
1 polymer ?
#
loop_
_entity_poly.entity_id
_entity_poly.type
_entity_poly.pdbx_seq_one_letter_code
_entity_poly.pdbx_strand_id
1 'polypeptide(L)'
;MFDVSFGEMLLIAIVALVVIGPEKLPKVARTLGVLAGRMQRYASGIKTDIARELQLQELQKMQQEVRSGIAAVESGIAREVHQVEAPLVEAAEEVEKAARPDAPPKAP
;
A
#
# COMPACT_ATOMS: atom_id res chain seq x y z
N MET A 1 17.74 -23.13 11.97
CA MET A 1 18.32 -24.48 11.76
C MET A 1 19.57 -24.44 10.87
N PHE A 2 20.44 -23.45 11.08
CA PHE A 2 21.82 -23.43 10.55
C PHE A 2 22.74 -23.06 11.72
N ASP A 3 22.95 -24.01 12.62
CA ASP A 3 24.00 -23.92 13.64
C ASP A 3 25.29 -24.41 12.99
N VAL A 4 25.93 -23.55 12.19
CA VAL A 4 27.30 -23.82 11.73
C VAL A 4 28.22 -23.09 12.69
N SER A 5 28.79 -23.85 13.61
CA SER A 5 29.81 -23.37 14.53
C SER A 5 31.10 -23.05 13.79
N PHE A 6 31.95 -22.18 14.36
CA PHE A 6 33.24 -21.83 13.76
C PHE A 6 34.11 -23.07 13.48
N GLY A 7 34.03 -24.09 14.34
CA GLY A 7 34.77 -25.35 14.16
C GLY A 7 34.35 -26.14 12.93
N GLU A 8 33.04 -26.23 12.66
CA GLU A 8 32.53 -26.91 11.47
C GLU A 8 32.93 -26.18 10.19
N MET A 9 32.91 -24.85 10.21
CA MET A 9 33.36 -24.05 9.07
C MET A 9 34.84 -24.28 8.75
N LEU A 10 35.70 -24.37 9.79
CA LEU A 10 37.13 -24.68 9.63
C LEU A 10 37.35 -26.10 9.10
N LEU A 11 36.62 -27.09 9.62
CA LEU A 11 36.70 -28.48 9.16
C LEU A 11 36.36 -28.58 7.67
N ILE A 12 35.27 -27.93 7.23
CA ILE A 12 34.87 -27.89 5.82
C ILE A 12 35.96 -27.23 4.97
N ALA A 13 36.56 -26.14 5.44
CA ALA A 13 37.65 -25.47 4.74
C ALA A 13 38.86 -26.40 4.55
N ILE A 14 39.25 -27.16 5.58
CA ILE A 14 40.35 -28.12 5.50
C ILE A 14 40.01 -29.24 4.51
N VAL A 15 38.82 -29.84 4.60
CA VAL A 15 38.38 -30.90 3.68
C VAL A 15 38.36 -30.39 2.23
N ALA A 16 37.85 -29.18 2.00
CA ALA A 16 37.84 -28.56 0.68
C ALA A 16 39.25 -28.36 0.14
N LEU A 17 40.21 -27.94 0.97
CA LEU A 17 41.62 -27.81 0.58
C LEU A 17 42.24 -29.16 0.20
N VAL A 18 41.92 -30.25 0.91
CA VAL A 18 42.46 -31.59 0.61
C VAL A 18 41.86 -32.16 -0.68
N VAL A 19 40.54 -32.06 -0.85
CA VAL A 19 39.82 -32.67 -1.98
C VAL A 19 40.03 -31.89 -3.28
N ILE A 20 39.89 -30.56 -3.23
CA ILE A 20 39.97 -29.70 -4.42
C ILE A 20 41.43 -29.27 -4.66
N GLY A 21 42.21 -29.10 -3.59
CA GLY A 21 43.56 -28.54 -3.63
C GLY A 21 43.59 -27.03 -3.36
N PRO A 22 44.59 -26.52 -2.62
CA PRO A 22 44.71 -25.10 -2.26
C PRO A 22 44.83 -24.18 -3.49
N GLU A 23 45.41 -24.66 -4.59
CA GLU A 23 45.59 -23.87 -5.81
C GLU A 23 44.30 -23.76 -6.64
N LYS A 24 43.41 -24.75 -6.53
CA LYS A 24 42.19 -24.84 -7.35
C LYS A 24 40.97 -24.27 -6.63
N LEU A 25 40.91 -24.34 -5.30
CA LEU A 25 39.86 -23.74 -4.48
C LEU A 25 39.58 -22.26 -4.82
N PRO A 26 40.58 -21.35 -4.91
CA PRO A 26 40.32 -19.95 -5.25
C PRO A 26 39.75 -19.78 -6.67
N LYS A 27 40.12 -20.67 -7.61
CA LYS A 27 39.59 -20.65 -8.98
C LYS A 27 38.11 -21.06 -9.01
N VAL A 28 37.74 -22.08 -8.23
CA VAL A 28 36.35 -22.53 -8.08
C VAL A 28 35.50 -21.46 -7.39
N ALA A 29 35.99 -20.89 -6.28
CA ALA A 29 35.31 -19.82 -5.56
C ALA A 29 35.05 -18.59 -6.45
N ARG A 30 36.04 -18.17 -7.25
CA ARG A 30 35.87 -17.09 -8.24
C ARG A 30 34.81 -17.43 -9.29
N THR A 31 34.82 -18.66 -9.80
CA THR A 31 33.88 -19.09 -10.84
C THR A 31 32.44 -19.12 -10.30
N LEU A 32 32.25 -19.70 -9.12
CA LEU A 32 30.97 -19.72 -8.41
C LEU A 32 30.52 -18.31 -8.06
N GLY A 33 31.42 -17.44 -7.60
CA GLY A 33 31.13 -16.05 -7.30
C GLY A 33 30.67 -15.25 -8.52
N VAL A 34 31.31 -15.44 -9.68
CA VAL A 34 30.88 -14.81 -10.94
C VAL A 34 29.50 -15.32 -11.36
N LEU A 35 29.24 -16.63 -11.24
CA LEU A 35 27.94 -17.21 -11.61
C LEU A 35 26.82 -16.73 -10.67
N ALA A 36 27.06 -16.74 -9.36
CA ALA A 36 26.14 -16.23 -8.36
C ALA A 36 25.89 -14.72 -8.54
N GLY A 37 26.94 -13.93 -8.80
CA GLY A 37 26.81 -12.50 -9.05
C GLY A 37 26.03 -12.19 -10.34
N ARG A 38 26.20 -13.02 -11.38
CA ARG A 38 25.35 -12.95 -12.58
C ARG A 38 23.91 -13.25 -12.25
N MET A 39 23.62 -14.36 -11.55
CA MET A 39 22.26 -14.70 -11.10
C MET A 39 21.61 -13.58 -10.29
N GLN A 40 22.34 -12.99 -9.36
CA GLN A 40 21.87 -11.83 -8.59
C GLN A 40 21.52 -10.66 -9.52
N ARG A 41 22.34 -10.39 -10.53
CA ARG A 41 22.08 -9.31 -11.50
C ARG A 41 20.87 -9.60 -12.40
N TYR A 42 20.65 -10.86 -12.81
CA TYR A 42 19.44 -11.27 -13.51
C TYR A 42 18.20 -11.14 -12.62
N ALA A 43 18.27 -11.59 -11.36
CA ALA A 43 17.18 -11.43 -10.41
C ALA A 43 16.87 -9.94 -10.14
N SER A 44 17.88 -9.08 -10.08
CA SER A 44 17.70 -7.62 -9.98
C SER A 44 17.11 -7.00 -11.24
N GLY A 45 17.48 -7.48 -12.43
CA GLY A 45 16.88 -7.04 -13.70
C GLY A 45 15.41 -7.42 -13.77
N ILE A 46 15.09 -8.68 -13.48
CA ILE A 46 13.71 -9.18 -13.41
C ILE A 46 12.91 -8.43 -12.34
N LYS A 47 13.47 -8.16 -11.16
CA LYS A 47 12.81 -7.31 -10.16
C LYS A 47 12.53 -5.91 -10.69
N THR A 48 13.43 -5.32 -11.47
CA THR A 48 13.23 -3.99 -12.07
C THR A 48 12.12 -4.01 -13.13
N ASP A 49 12.10 -5.04 -13.98
CA ASP A 49 11.09 -5.20 -15.02
C ASP A 49 9.70 -5.52 -14.42
N ILE A 50 9.66 -6.46 -13.47
CA ILE A 50 8.45 -6.81 -12.71
C ILE A 50 7.99 -5.64 -11.82
N ALA A 51 8.89 -4.87 -11.22
CA ALA A 51 8.52 -3.67 -10.46
C ALA A 51 7.85 -2.62 -11.35
N ARG A 52 8.25 -2.54 -12.62
CA ARG A 52 7.62 -1.66 -13.61
C ARG A 52 6.20 -2.12 -13.95
N GLU A 53 5.96 -3.42 -14.00
CA GLU A 53 4.63 -4.03 -14.20
C GLU A 53 3.76 -3.98 -12.92
N LEU A 54 4.36 -4.19 -11.74
CA LEU A 54 3.70 -4.13 -10.44
C LEU A 54 3.33 -2.68 -10.05
N GLN A 55 4.13 -1.68 -10.46
CA GLN A 55 3.74 -0.27 -10.32
C GLN A 55 2.41 0.01 -11.03
N LEU A 56 2.12 -0.63 -12.17
CA LEU A 56 0.83 -0.48 -12.84
C LEU A 56 -0.33 -1.11 -12.02
N GLN A 57 -0.09 -2.19 -11.29
CA GLN A 57 -1.09 -2.80 -10.40
C GLN A 57 -1.30 -2.00 -9.11
N GLU A 58 -0.24 -1.44 -8.52
CA GLU A 58 -0.35 -0.54 -7.36
C GLU A 58 -1.06 0.76 -7.74
N LEU A 59 -0.77 1.33 -8.92
CA LEU A 59 -1.48 2.50 -9.43
C LEU A 59 -2.96 2.20 -9.74
N GLN A 60 -3.29 1.02 -10.28
CA GLN A 60 -4.69 0.59 -10.46
C GLN A 60 -5.41 0.42 -9.12
N LYS A 61 -4.75 -0.19 -8.12
CA LYS A 61 -5.31 -0.30 -6.75
C LYS A 61 -5.57 1.08 -6.14
N MET A 62 -4.61 2.01 -6.23
CA MET A 62 -4.80 3.38 -5.75
C MET A 62 -5.94 4.09 -6.49
N GLN A 63 -6.05 3.96 -7.82
CA GLN A 63 -7.19 4.51 -8.57
C GLN A 63 -8.53 3.93 -8.13
N GLN A 64 -8.58 2.63 -7.86
CA GLN A 64 -9.80 1.94 -7.47
C GLN A 64 -10.22 2.32 -6.04
N GLU A 65 -9.27 2.45 -5.11
CA GLU A 65 -9.49 2.97 -3.76
C GLU A 65 -9.98 4.42 -3.79
N VAL A 66 -9.34 5.29 -4.57
CA VAL A 66 -9.77 6.70 -4.73
C VAL A 66 -11.17 6.80 -5.34
N ARG A 67 -11.47 6.03 -6.40
CA ARG A 67 -12.83 5.98 -6.99
C ARG A 67 -13.86 5.51 -5.98
N SER A 68 -13.54 4.49 -5.18
CA SER A 68 -14.45 3.98 -4.15
C SER A 68 -14.66 4.98 -3.01
N GLY A 69 -13.60 5.71 -2.61
CA GLY A 69 -13.68 6.77 -1.62
C GLY A 69 -14.53 7.95 -2.10
N ILE A 70 -14.38 8.37 -3.36
CA ILE A 70 -15.20 9.43 -3.96
C ILE A 70 -16.66 9.02 -4.03
N ALA A 71 -16.96 7.80 -4.50
CA ALA A 71 -18.34 7.29 -4.55
C ALA A 71 -18.98 7.19 -3.15
N ALA A 72 -18.21 6.79 -2.14
CA ALA A 72 -18.66 6.76 -0.76
C ALA A 72 -18.96 8.17 -0.22
N VAL A 73 -18.08 9.15 -0.50
CA VAL A 73 -18.27 10.56 -0.12
C VAL A 73 -19.50 11.15 -0.80
N GLU A 74 -19.69 10.92 -2.11
CA GLU A 74 -20.86 11.40 -2.85
C GLU A 74 -22.17 10.84 -2.27
N SER A 75 -22.19 9.55 -1.95
CA SER A 75 -23.35 8.91 -1.30
C SER A 75 -23.57 9.37 0.15
N GLY A 76 -22.50 9.72 0.87
CA GLY A 76 -22.56 10.29 2.22
C GLY A 76 -23.12 11.71 2.21
N ILE A 77 -22.60 12.56 1.32
CA ILE A 77 -23.05 13.94 1.13
C ILE A 77 -24.51 13.97 0.67
N ALA A 78 -24.92 13.13 -0.28
CA ALA A 78 -26.32 13.06 -0.71
C ALA A 78 -27.27 12.69 0.44
N ARG A 79 -26.84 11.79 1.35
CA ARG A 79 -27.63 11.42 2.54
C ARG A 79 -27.63 12.49 3.61
N GLU A 80 -26.52 13.20 3.78
CA GLU A 80 -26.38 14.24 4.79
C GLU A 80 -27.13 15.51 4.38
N VAL A 81 -27.07 15.90 3.11
CA VAL A 81 -27.89 17.00 2.54
C VAL A 81 -29.38 16.69 2.69
N HIS A 82 -29.82 15.48 2.35
CA HIS A 82 -31.23 15.09 2.55
C HIS A 82 -31.66 15.03 4.03
N GLN A 83 -30.75 14.67 4.95
CA GLN A 83 -31.04 14.66 6.39
C GLN A 83 -30.98 16.05 7.03
N VAL A 84 -30.29 17.01 6.41
CA VAL A 84 -30.18 18.39 6.90
C VAL A 84 -31.29 19.27 6.32
N GLU A 85 -31.74 19.03 5.08
CA GLU A 85 -32.89 19.76 4.50
C GLU A 85 -34.19 19.50 5.25
N ALA A 86 -34.47 18.26 5.65
CA ALA A 86 -35.71 17.90 6.35
C ALA A 86 -35.94 18.71 7.65
N PRO A 87 -34.98 18.80 8.59
CA PRO A 87 -35.14 19.60 9.80
C PRO A 87 -35.04 21.11 9.55
N LEU A 88 -34.35 21.58 8.50
CA LEU A 88 -34.30 23.00 8.18
C LEU A 88 -35.62 23.52 7.61
N VAL A 89 -36.30 22.73 6.77
CA VAL A 89 -37.63 23.08 6.23
C VAL A 89 -38.66 23.10 7.36
N GLU A 90 -38.62 22.12 8.25
CA GLU A 90 -39.50 22.06 9.42
C GLU A 90 -39.25 23.24 10.39
N ALA A 91 -38.00 23.59 10.65
CA ALA A 91 -37.64 24.77 11.46
C ALA A 91 -38.04 26.09 10.78
N ALA A 92 -37.92 26.19 9.45
CA ALA A 92 -38.34 27.37 8.70
C ALA A 92 -39.86 27.55 8.75
N GLU A 93 -40.64 26.48 8.61
CA GLU A 93 -42.09 26.51 8.77
C GLU A 93 -42.50 26.88 10.20
N GLU A 94 -41.79 26.40 11.23
CA GLU A 94 -42.08 26.72 12.62
C GLU A 94 -41.79 28.19 12.96
N VAL A 95 -40.69 28.73 12.43
CA VAL A 95 -40.34 30.15 12.55
C VAL A 95 -41.33 31.04 11.77
N GLU A 96 -41.76 30.65 10.58
CA GLU A 96 -42.76 31.41 9.80
C GLU A 96 -44.14 31.40 10.48
N LYS A 97 -44.51 30.27 11.09
CA LYS A 97 -45.76 30.13 11.85
C LYS A 97 -45.73 30.92 13.16
N ALA A 98 -44.57 31.00 13.82
CA ALA A 98 -44.35 31.82 15.01
C ALA A 98 -44.21 33.32 14.69
N ALA A 99 -43.74 33.68 13.49
CA ALA A 99 -43.51 35.05 13.06
C ALA A 99 -44.75 35.74 12.46
N ARG A 100 -45.89 35.04 12.31
CA ARG A 100 -47.14 35.64 11.83
C ARG A 100 -47.84 36.38 12.98
N PRO A 101 -47.82 37.72 13.05
CA PRO A 101 -48.45 38.46 14.14
C PRO A 101 -49.93 38.67 13.80
N ASP A 102 -50.82 38.33 14.73
CA ASP A 102 -52.18 38.84 14.75
C ASP A 102 -52.14 40.38 14.68
N ALA A 103 -52.67 40.92 13.57
CA ALA A 103 -52.81 42.36 13.39
C ALA A 103 -53.95 42.89 14.30
N PRO A 104 -53.75 44.01 15.01
CA PRO A 104 -54.70 44.51 16.00
C PRO A 104 -55.97 45.08 15.34
N PRO A 105 -57.15 44.98 15.97
CA PRO A 105 -58.34 45.68 15.48
C PRO A 105 -58.20 47.18 15.76
N LYS A 106 -58.13 47.96 14.69
CA LYS A 106 -58.32 49.42 14.74
C LYS A 106 -59.79 49.74 15.01
N ALA A 107 -60.07 50.44 16.10
CA ALA A 107 -61.21 51.36 16.24
C ALA A 107 -60.88 52.67 15.47
N PRO A 108 -61.82 53.57 15.12
CA PRO A 108 -63.04 53.97 15.83
C PRO A 108 -64.35 53.38 15.31
#